data_AF-A0A7S1G2A1-F1
#
_entry.id   AF-A0A7S1G2A1-F1
#
_cell.length_a   1.000
_cell.length_b   1.000
_cell.length_c   1.000
_cell.angle_alpha   90.00
_cell.angle_beta   90.00
_cell.angle_gamma   90.00
#
_symmetry.space_group_name_H-M   'P 1'
#
loop_
_entity.id
_entity.type
_entity.pdbx_description
1 polymer ?
#
loop_
_entity_poly.entity_id
_entity_poly.type
_entity_poly.pdbx_seq_one_letter_code
_entity_poly.pdbx_strand_id
1 'polypeptide(L)'
;AAAAGGGAPRVTAVWLFGVAGMTLAMIVLGGVTRLTRSGLSMVEWRPQGSALPATDEEWEREFDKYKQFPEFRKTNSRMQLDEFKDIYFMEWLHRMWGRGIGLAFAVPLLALLATRQLPRGIGGRLAAAFALGGTQGAVGWWMVRSGLDEALMTTDEPRVNSYRLTTHLAMAVGIYSLLTWTAMDLLQRGRAQVAKAAAAAATPDA
;
A
#
# COMPACT_ATOMS: atom_id res chain seq x y z
N ALA A 1 -13.97 -17.53 35.19
CA ALA A 1 -13.46 -16.37 34.41
C ALA A 1 -12.94 -16.77 33.02
N ALA A 2 -13.64 -17.61 32.25
CA ALA A 2 -13.11 -18.24 31.03
C ALA A 2 -14.00 -18.05 29.79
N ALA A 3 -14.29 -16.80 29.41
CA ALA A 3 -15.12 -16.49 28.24
C ALA A 3 -14.48 -15.52 27.22
N ALA A 4 -13.16 -15.26 27.28
CA ALA A 4 -12.52 -14.24 26.46
C ALA A 4 -11.75 -14.74 25.21
N GLY A 5 -11.70 -16.06 24.96
CA GLY A 5 -10.73 -16.65 24.02
C GLY A 5 -11.06 -16.58 22.52
N GLY A 6 -12.31 -16.35 22.13
CA GLY A 6 -12.75 -16.47 20.72
C GLY A 6 -12.70 -15.20 19.87
N GLY A 7 -12.64 -14.02 20.48
CA GLY A 7 -12.80 -12.73 19.79
C GLY A 7 -11.52 -12.19 19.13
N ALA A 8 -10.39 -12.28 19.82
CA ALA A 8 -9.13 -11.66 19.39
C ALA A 8 -8.59 -12.20 18.03
N PRO A 9 -8.64 -13.52 17.73
CA PRO A 9 -8.21 -14.03 16.43
C PRO A 9 -9.10 -13.56 15.27
N ARG A 10 -10.42 -13.48 15.49
CA ARG A 10 -11.37 -13.04 14.47
C ARG A 10 -11.21 -11.55 14.15
N VAL A 11 -11.09 -10.71 15.17
CA VAL A 11 -10.86 -9.27 14.99
C VAL A 11 -9.55 -9.01 14.25
N THR A 12 -8.48 -9.71 14.63
CA THR A 12 -7.18 -9.63 13.94
C THR A 12 -7.29 -10.05 12.47
N ALA A 13 -8.02 -11.13 12.18
CA ALA A 13 -8.23 -11.58 10.80
C ALA A 13 -9.02 -10.57 9.96
N VAL A 14 -10.09 -9.98 10.50
CA VAL A 14 -10.89 -8.95 9.80
C VAL A 14 -10.03 -7.72 9.49
N TRP A 15 -9.22 -7.28 10.45
CA TRP A 15 -8.25 -6.21 10.22
C TRP A 15 -7.28 -6.54 9.07
N LEU A 16 -6.66 -7.73 9.09
CA LEU A 16 -5.74 -8.14 8.03
C LEU A 16 -6.42 -8.26 6.66
N PHE A 17 -7.66 -8.73 6.59
CA PHE A 17 -8.45 -8.70 5.35
C PHE A 17 -8.74 -7.27 4.87
N GLY A 18 -9.03 -6.34 5.80
CA GLY A 18 -9.19 -4.93 5.47
C GLY A 18 -7.93 -4.36 4.80
N VAL A 19 -6.77 -4.58 5.41
CA VAL A 19 -5.48 -4.13 4.84
C VAL A 19 -5.16 -4.84 3.53
N ALA A 20 -5.47 -6.13 3.40
CA ALA A 20 -5.31 -6.87 2.14
C ALA A 20 -6.20 -6.29 1.03
N GLY A 21 -7.46 -5.97 1.35
CA GLY A 21 -8.39 -5.31 0.43
C GLY A 21 -7.89 -3.94 -0.03
N MET A 22 -7.38 -3.13 0.91
CA MET A 22 -6.74 -1.84 0.55
C MET A 22 -5.51 -2.04 -0.33
N THR A 23 -4.72 -3.09 -0.09
CA THR A 23 -3.53 -3.44 -0.89
C THR A 23 -3.91 -3.88 -2.30
N LEU A 24 -4.99 -4.66 -2.45
CA LEU A 24 -5.53 -5.02 -3.76
C LEU A 24 -6.00 -3.78 -4.53
N ALA A 25 -6.72 -2.88 -3.85
CA ALA A 25 -7.12 -1.60 -4.44
C ALA A 25 -5.91 -0.76 -4.87
N MET A 26 -4.83 -0.75 -4.07
CA MET A 26 -3.57 -0.08 -4.42
C MET A 26 -2.91 -0.64 -5.68
N ILE A 27 -2.94 -1.97 -5.87
CA ILE A 27 -2.43 -2.62 -7.08
C ILE A 27 -3.20 -2.14 -8.32
N VAL A 28 -4.55 -2.12 -8.24
CA VAL A 28 -5.41 -1.63 -9.31
C VAL A 28 -5.15 -0.15 -9.59
N LEU A 29 -5.13 0.68 -8.54
CA LEU A 29 -4.86 2.11 -8.61
C LEU A 29 -3.49 2.41 -9.23
N GLY A 30 -2.46 1.63 -8.89
CA GLY A 30 -1.14 1.72 -9.51
C GLY A 30 -1.15 1.32 -10.99
N GLY A 31 -1.93 0.30 -11.35
CA GLY A 31 -2.18 -0.07 -12.74
C GLY A 31 -2.83 1.08 -13.54
N VAL A 32 -3.88 1.71 -12.98
CA VAL A 32 -4.51 2.89 -13.58
C VAL A 32 -3.51 4.03 -13.71
N THR A 33 -2.75 4.34 -12.66
CA THR A 33 -1.72 5.40 -12.65
C THR A 33 -0.69 5.20 -13.77
N ARG A 34 -0.32 3.93 -14.02
CA ARG A 34 0.59 3.58 -15.12
C ARG A 34 -0.07 3.75 -16.49
N LEU A 35 -1.31 3.28 -16.66
CA LEU A 35 -2.04 3.34 -17.94
C LEU A 35 -2.40 4.78 -18.34
N THR A 36 -2.70 5.64 -17.36
CA THR A 36 -2.94 7.07 -17.57
C THR A 36 -1.66 7.90 -17.66
N ARG A 37 -0.48 7.27 -17.53
CA ARG A 37 0.84 7.92 -17.52
C ARG A 37 0.94 9.05 -16.48
N SER A 38 0.27 8.88 -15.35
CA SER A 38 0.30 9.88 -14.26
C SER A 38 1.49 9.71 -13.32
N GLY A 39 2.20 8.56 -13.36
CA GLY A 39 3.20 8.21 -12.35
C GLY A 39 4.50 9.03 -12.30
N LEU A 40 4.61 10.13 -13.06
CA LEU A 40 5.72 11.09 -13.05
C LEU A 40 5.25 12.55 -12.89
N SER A 41 3.97 12.77 -12.61
CA SER A 41 3.35 14.10 -12.43
C SER A 41 3.76 14.79 -11.12
N MET A 42 4.05 14.02 -10.06
CA MET A 42 4.50 14.50 -8.75
C MET A 42 6.01 14.29 -8.58
N VAL A 43 6.73 15.35 -8.86
CA VAL A 43 8.20 15.35 -8.95
C VAL A 43 8.89 15.43 -7.59
N GLU A 44 8.24 16.03 -6.60
CA GLU A 44 8.75 16.10 -5.24
C GLU A 44 8.37 14.84 -4.44
N TRP A 45 9.34 14.29 -3.74
CA TRP A 45 9.09 13.24 -2.75
C TRP A 45 9.20 13.83 -1.34
N ARG A 46 8.09 13.85 -0.62
CA ARG A 46 8.02 14.25 0.79
C ARG A 46 7.66 13.04 1.66
N PRO A 47 8.46 12.68 2.68
CA PRO A 47 8.17 11.55 3.57
C PRO A 47 6.76 11.65 4.18
N GLN A 48 6.41 12.82 4.69
CA GLN A 48 5.12 13.13 5.32
C GLN A 48 3.93 13.21 4.35
N GLY A 49 4.18 13.18 3.04
CA GLY A 49 3.18 13.45 2.01
C GLY A 49 3.04 14.93 1.67
N SER A 50 2.17 15.21 0.70
CA SER A 50 1.84 16.57 0.26
C SER A 50 0.32 16.72 0.30
N ALA A 51 -0.15 17.85 0.81
CA ALA A 51 -1.55 18.23 0.63
C ALA A 51 -1.84 18.38 -0.87
N LEU A 52 -3.06 18.08 -1.29
CA LEU A 52 -3.51 18.41 -2.64
C LEU A 52 -3.53 19.94 -2.76
N PRO A 53 -3.01 20.54 -3.84
CA PRO A 53 -3.11 21.98 -4.05
C PRO A 53 -4.56 22.44 -3.96
N ALA A 54 -4.81 23.50 -3.18
CA ALA A 54 -6.14 24.00 -2.87
C ALA A 54 -6.46 25.33 -3.58
N THR A 55 -5.43 26.06 -4.01
CA THR A 55 -5.57 27.34 -4.72
C THR A 55 -4.98 27.28 -6.12
N ASP A 56 -5.41 28.19 -7.00
CA ASP A 56 -4.89 28.26 -8.38
C ASP A 56 -3.37 28.53 -8.40
N GLU A 57 -2.87 29.38 -7.51
CA GLU A 57 -1.44 29.67 -7.37
C GLU A 57 -0.63 28.41 -7.00
N GLU A 58 -1.17 27.56 -6.11
CA GLU A 58 -0.51 26.31 -5.76
C GLU A 58 -0.50 25.31 -6.92
N TRP A 59 -1.59 25.26 -7.70
CA TRP A 59 -1.69 24.44 -8.90
C TRP A 59 -0.70 24.88 -9.98
N GLU A 60 -0.62 26.19 -10.24
CA GLU A 60 0.35 26.76 -11.20
C GLU A 60 1.78 26.44 -10.78
N ARG A 61 2.11 26.56 -9.49
CA ARG A 61 3.44 26.23 -8.97
C ARG A 61 3.82 24.76 -9.19
N GLU A 62 2.91 23.83 -8.95
CA GLU A 62 3.17 22.40 -9.20
C GLU A 62 3.29 22.12 -10.70
N PHE A 63 2.47 22.79 -11.51
CA PHE A 63 2.53 22.65 -12.97
C PHE A 63 3.82 23.21 -13.55
N ASP A 64 4.30 24.35 -13.06
CA ASP A 64 5.57 24.96 -13.48
C ASP A 64 6.78 24.09 -13.12
N LYS A 65 6.71 23.34 -12.01
CA LYS A 65 7.70 22.30 -11.74
C LYS A 65 7.60 21.19 -12.78
N TYR A 66 6.41 20.66 -13.04
CA TYR A 66 6.20 19.59 -14.02
C TYR A 66 6.72 19.94 -15.41
N LYS A 67 6.55 21.20 -15.86
CA LYS A 67 7.07 21.71 -17.14
C LYS A 67 8.59 21.54 -17.33
N GLN A 68 9.35 21.48 -16.23
CA GLN A 68 10.80 21.33 -16.26
C GLN A 68 11.23 19.88 -16.54
N PHE A 69 10.33 18.90 -16.40
CA PHE A 69 10.66 17.48 -16.52
C PHE A 69 10.55 16.97 -17.96
N PRO A 70 11.29 15.88 -18.28
CA PRO A 70 11.30 15.34 -19.64
C PRO A 70 9.93 14.84 -20.12
N GLU A 71 9.07 14.37 -19.21
CA GLU A 71 7.71 13.93 -19.56
C GLU A 71 6.88 15.05 -20.18
N PHE A 72 6.89 16.23 -19.58
CA PHE A 72 6.25 17.42 -20.16
C PHE A 72 6.90 17.80 -21.48
N ARG A 73 8.24 17.96 -21.51
CA ARG A 73 8.95 18.43 -22.70
C ARG A 73 8.80 17.52 -23.93
N LYS A 74 8.78 16.20 -23.73
CA LYS A 74 8.78 15.20 -24.80
C LYS A 74 7.38 14.69 -25.17
N THR A 75 6.47 14.57 -24.20
CA THR A 75 5.17 13.90 -24.40
C THR A 75 4.00 14.86 -24.22
N ASN A 76 4.05 15.71 -23.19
CA ASN A 76 2.91 16.51 -22.74
C ASN A 76 3.12 18.03 -22.99
N SER A 77 3.88 18.42 -24.02
CA SER A 77 4.32 19.81 -24.22
C SER A 77 3.20 20.81 -24.55
N ARG A 78 2.02 20.30 -24.88
CA ARG A 78 0.79 21.07 -25.13
C ARG A 78 -0.26 20.93 -24.02
N MET A 79 0.09 20.22 -22.94
CA MET A 79 -0.81 19.96 -21.83
C MET A 79 -1.19 21.28 -21.15
N GLN A 80 -2.48 21.42 -20.85
CA GLN A 80 -3.02 22.55 -20.11
C GLN A 80 -3.11 22.24 -18.61
N LEU A 81 -3.30 23.28 -17.79
CA LEU A 81 -3.35 23.13 -16.33
C LEU A 81 -4.43 22.14 -15.87
N ASP A 82 -5.60 22.14 -16.52
CA ASP A 82 -6.70 21.24 -16.13
C ASP A 82 -6.39 19.77 -16.44
N GLU A 83 -5.72 19.47 -17.55
CA GLU A 83 -5.24 18.12 -17.86
C GLU A 83 -4.13 17.67 -16.89
N PHE A 84 -3.30 18.62 -16.43
CA PHE A 84 -2.29 18.35 -15.41
C PHE A 84 -2.93 17.99 -14.06
N LYS A 85 -4.02 18.65 -13.66
CA LYS A 85 -4.76 18.34 -12.43
C LYS A 85 -5.22 16.88 -12.39
N ASP A 86 -5.67 16.33 -13.51
CA ASP A 86 -6.13 14.94 -13.60
C ASP A 86 -5.01 13.93 -13.35
N ILE A 87 -3.86 14.09 -14.01
CA ILE A 87 -2.72 13.20 -13.81
C ILE A 87 -2.13 13.37 -12.41
N TYR A 88 -2.06 14.60 -11.90
CA TYR A 88 -1.58 14.89 -10.56
C TYR A 88 -2.47 14.25 -9.50
N PHE A 89 -3.80 14.35 -9.64
CA PHE A 89 -4.74 13.76 -8.71
C PHE A 89 -4.60 12.23 -8.65
N MET A 90 -4.46 11.57 -9.79
CA MET A 90 -4.26 10.11 -9.85
C MET A 90 -2.99 9.69 -9.10
N GLU A 91 -1.87 10.36 -9.34
CA GLU A 91 -0.63 10.05 -8.65
C GLU A 91 -0.69 10.40 -7.15
N TRP A 92 -1.27 11.55 -6.81
CA TRP A 92 -1.48 11.96 -5.43
C TRP A 92 -2.32 10.93 -4.68
N LEU A 93 -3.43 10.49 -5.26
CA LEU A 93 -4.32 9.48 -4.70
C LEU A 93 -3.56 8.16 -4.49
N HIS A 94 -2.79 7.71 -5.48
CA HIS A 94 -1.95 6.52 -5.37
C HIS A 94 -0.95 6.62 -4.21
N ARG A 95 -0.24 7.75 -4.10
CA ARG A 95 0.75 8.01 -3.04
C ARG A 95 0.11 8.12 -1.65
N MET A 96 -1.04 8.77 -1.53
CA MET A 96 -1.74 8.93 -0.26
C MET A 96 -2.40 7.63 0.18
N TRP A 97 -2.96 6.86 -0.75
CA TRP A 97 -3.53 5.54 -0.47
C TRP A 97 -2.47 4.57 0.08
N GLY A 98 -1.26 4.56 -0.52
CA GLY A 98 -0.13 3.78 -0.01
C GLY A 98 0.26 4.14 1.43
N ARG A 99 0.23 5.42 1.80
CA ARG A 99 0.45 5.88 3.18
C ARG A 99 -0.69 5.45 4.11
N GLY A 100 -1.93 5.56 3.64
CA GLY A 100 -3.13 5.09 4.35
C GLY A 100 -3.05 3.61 4.71
N ILE A 101 -2.56 2.76 3.79
CA ILE A 101 -2.30 1.33 4.06
C ILE A 101 -1.27 1.16 5.19
N GLY A 102 -0.17 1.92 5.13
CA GLY A 102 0.86 1.90 6.16
C GLY A 102 0.30 2.21 7.55
N LEU A 103 -0.55 3.24 7.66
CA LEU A 103 -1.22 3.60 8.91
C LEU A 103 -2.25 2.54 9.35
N ALA A 104 -3.08 2.07 8.42
CA ALA A 104 -4.09 1.03 8.68
C ALA A 104 -3.47 -0.29 9.15
N PHE A 105 -2.23 -0.57 8.77
CA PHE A 105 -1.46 -1.71 9.27
C PHE A 105 -0.72 -1.38 10.58
N ALA A 106 0.03 -0.29 10.63
CA ALA A 106 0.91 0.01 11.76
C ALA A 106 0.14 0.32 13.05
N VAL A 107 -0.96 1.09 12.99
CA VAL A 107 -1.69 1.52 14.19
C VAL A 107 -2.28 0.32 14.96
N PRO A 108 -3.04 -0.61 14.33
CA PRO A 108 -3.54 -1.78 15.05
C PRO A 108 -2.42 -2.72 15.51
N LEU A 109 -1.35 -2.87 14.71
CA LEU A 109 -0.18 -3.67 15.11
C LEU A 109 0.46 -3.13 16.39
N LEU A 110 0.73 -1.81 16.46
CA LEU A 110 1.31 -1.17 17.63
C LEU A 110 0.39 -1.28 18.85
N ALA A 111 -0.92 -1.12 18.68
CA ALA A 111 -1.90 -1.30 19.75
C ALA A 111 -1.90 -2.75 20.29
N LEU A 112 -1.87 -3.76 19.41
CA LEU A 112 -1.81 -5.18 19.81
C LEU A 112 -0.50 -5.53 20.51
N LEU A 113 0.62 -4.94 20.09
CA LEU A 113 1.92 -5.09 20.76
C LEU A 113 1.92 -4.43 22.14
N ALA A 114 1.46 -3.18 22.25
CA ALA A 114 1.40 -2.42 23.51
C ALA A 114 0.52 -3.12 24.55
N THR A 115 -0.60 -3.69 24.11
CA THR A 115 -1.55 -4.42 24.97
C THR A 115 -1.19 -5.90 25.17
N ARG A 116 -0.12 -6.40 24.51
CA ARG A 116 0.27 -7.83 24.50
C ARG A 116 -0.85 -8.79 24.06
N GLN A 117 -1.75 -8.33 23.20
CA GLN A 117 -2.90 -9.09 22.69
C GLN A 117 -2.63 -9.80 21.36
N LEU A 118 -1.37 -9.83 20.92
CA LEU A 118 -1.03 -10.44 19.64
C LEU A 118 -1.27 -11.97 19.66
N PRO A 119 -2.06 -12.52 18.71
CA PRO A 119 -2.24 -13.96 18.60
C PRO A 119 -0.91 -14.71 18.51
N ARG A 120 -0.82 -15.87 19.17
CA ARG A 120 0.43 -16.66 19.17
C ARG A 120 0.75 -17.18 17.75
N GLY A 121 2.02 -17.09 17.37
CA GLY A 121 2.54 -17.68 16.13
C GLY A 121 2.36 -16.84 14.86
N ILE A 122 1.84 -15.60 14.95
CA ILE A 122 1.74 -14.70 13.78
C ILE A 122 2.74 -13.53 13.80
N GLY A 123 3.44 -13.30 14.91
CA GLY A 123 4.33 -12.15 15.07
C GLY A 123 5.41 -12.04 13.99
N GLY A 124 6.04 -13.16 13.62
CA GLY A 124 7.02 -13.18 12.53
C GLY A 124 6.43 -12.79 11.18
N ARG A 125 5.19 -13.20 10.88
CA ARG A 125 4.49 -12.84 9.64
C ARG A 125 4.12 -11.35 9.61
N LEU A 126 3.70 -10.80 10.75
CA LEU A 126 3.39 -9.37 10.86
C LEU A 126 4.65 -8.50 10.77
N ALA A 127 5.76 -8.95 11.36
CA ALA A 127 7.06 -8.30 11.19
C ALA A 127 7.53 -8.34 9.73
N ALA A 128 7.39 -9.50 9.06
CA ALA A 128 7.70 -9.62 7.64
C ALA A 128 6.81 -8.71 6.78
N ALA A 129 5.50 -8.65 7.04
CA ALA A 129 4.58 -7.76 6.34
C ALA A 129 4.93 -6.27 6.57
N PHE A 130 5.29 -5.88 7.79
CA PHE A 130 5.75 -4.53 8.11
C PHE A 130 7.03 -4.17 7.33
N ALA A 131 8.03 -5.05 7.37
CA ALA A 131 9.29 -4.85 6.67
C ALA A 131 9.08 -4.76 5.15
N LEU A 132 8.31 -5.69 4.57
CA LEU A 132 7.97 -5.68 3.15
C LEU A 132 7.21 -4.40 2.77
N GLY A 133 6.28 -3.93 3.59
CA GLY A 133 5.57 -2.67 3.37
C GLY A 133 6.49 -1.45 3.37
N GLY A 134 7.45 -1.40 4.30
CA GLY A 134 8.48 -0.35 4.32
C GLY A 134 9.37 -0.39 3.08
N THR A 135 9.87 -1.58 2.72
CA THR A 135 10.67 -1.78 1.50
C THR A 135 9.87 -1.46 0.25
N GLN A 136 8.57 -1.73 0.23
CA GLN A 136 7.70 -1.42 -0.90
C GLN A 136 7.65 0.08 -1.20
N GLY A 137 7.58 0.92 -0.16
CA GLY A 137 7.69 2.38 -0.32
C GLY A 137 9.04 2.81 -0.89
N ALA A 138 10.14 2.20 -0.43
CA ALA A 138 11.49 2.48 -0.94
C ALA A 138 11.65 2.06 -2.41
N VAL A 139 11.14 0.89 -2.79
CA VAL A 139 11.13 0.40 -4.18
C VAL A 139 10.27 1.30 -5.07
N GLY A 140 9.11 1.77 -4.58
CA GLY A 140 8.27 2.72 -5.30
C GLY A 140 8.99 4.04 -5.58
N TRP A 141 9.70 4.60 -4.59
CA TRP A 141 10.55 5.78 -4.79
C TRP A 141 11.67 5.53 -5.81
N TRP A 142 12.37 4.40 -5.69
CA TRP A 142 13.44 4.01 -6.62
C TRP A 142 12.94 3.83 -8.05
N MET A 143 11.72 3.32 -8.23
CA MET A 143 11.03 3.20 -9.51
C MET A 143 10.74 4.58 -10.11
N VAL A 144 10.09 5.48 -9.38
CA VAL A 144 9.74 6.82 -9.89
C VAL A 144 10.99 7.63 -10.24
N ARG A 145 12.04 7.57 -9.40
CA ARG A 145 13.31 8.27 -9.66
C ARG A 145 13.94 7.86 -11.00
N SER A 146 13.73 6.63 -11.47
CA SER A 146 14.24 6.20 -12.79
C SER A 146 13.62 6.93 -13.99
N GLY A 147 12.41 7.46 -13.83
CA GLY A 147 11.69 8.19 -14.88
C GLY A 147 11.81 9.71 -14.77
N LEU A 148 12.41 10.24 -13.69
CA LEU A 148 12.59 11.68 -13.48
C LEU A 148 14.01 12.16 -13.85
N ASP A 149 15.00 11.30 -13.76
CA ASP A 149 16.41 11.63 -13.98
C ASP A 149 16.84 11.14 -15.37
N GLU A 150 17.16 12.06 -16.28
CA GLU A 150 17.60 11.74 -17.65
C GLU A 150 18.84 10.81 -17.66
N ALA A 151 19.72 10.90 -16.66
CA ALA A 151 20.88 10.02 -16.55
C ALA A 151 20.53 8.58 -16.15
N LEU A 152 19.32 8.36 -15.61
CA LEU A 152 18.79 7.04 -15.22
C LEU A 152 17.80 6.47 -16.25
N MET A 153 17.45 7.24 -17.28
CA MET A 153 16.55 6.81 -18.35
C MET A 153 17.26 5.77 -19.23
N THR A 154 16.63 4.61 -19.41
CA THR A 154 17.13 3.54 -20.29
C THR A 154 16.59 3.61 -21.71
N THR A 155 15.67 4.55 -21.97
CA THR A 155 15.00 4.77 -23.26
C THR A 155 14.83 6.28 -23.47
N ASP A 156 14.77 6.73 -24.72
CA ASP A 156 14.50 8.14 -25.05
C ASP A 156 13.12 8.62 -24.58
N GLU A 157 12.21 7.67 -24.32
CA GLU A 157 10.92 7.93 -23.73
C GLU A 157 10.99 8.03 -22.19
N PRO A 158 10.41 9.09 -21.59
CA PRO A 158 10.33 9.25 -20.14
C PRO A 158 9.32 8.25 -19.56
N ARG A 159 9.81 7.09 -19.13
CA ARG A 159 9.03 6.03 -18.50
C ARG A 159 9.84 5.37 -17.40
N VAL A 160 9.16 4.89 -16.36
CA VAL A 160 9.81 4.08 -15.33
C VAL A 160 10.37 2.79 -15.92
N ASN A 161 11.53 2.36 -15.41
CA ASN A 161 12.18 1.14 -15.87
C ASN A 161 11.32 -0.11 -15.55
N SER A 162 11.11 -0.97 -16.54
CA SER A 162 10.22 -2.14 -16.45
C SER A 162 10.64 -3.16 -15.38
N TYR A 163 11.94 -3.31 -15.11
CA TYR A 163 12.42 -4.19 -14.04
C TYR A 163 12.01 -3.64 -12.67
N ARG A 164 12.17 -2.32 -12.45
CA ARG A 164 11.78 -1.66 -11.19
C ARG A 164 10.27 -1.75 -10.96
N LEU A 165 9.49 -1.54 -12.02
CA LEU A 165 8.03 -1.69 -11.98
C LEU A 165 7.61 -3.12 -11.65
N THR A 166 8.25 -4.11 -12.30
CA THR A 166 7.96 -5.52 -12.04
C THR A 166 8.32 -5.91 -10.61
N THR A 167 9.47 -5.46 -10.09
CA THR A 167 9.87 -5.67 -8.69
C THR A 167 8.83 -5.08 -7.73
N HIS A 168 8.40 -3.84 -7.97
CA HIS A 168 7.40 -3.16 -7.15
C HIS A 168 6.05 -3.92 -7.14
N LEU A 169 5.58 -4.33 -8.32
CA LEU A 169 4.34 -5.09 -8.46
C LEU A 169 4.44 -6.48 -7.81
N ALA A 170 5.53 -7.21 -8.04
CA ALA A 170 5.74 -8.54 -7.47
C ALA A 170 5.75 -8.49 -5.93
N MET A 171 6.40 -7.47 -5.36
CA MET A 171 6.35 -7.23 -3.92
C MET A 171 4.94 -6.90 -3.43
N ALA A 172 4.15 -6.12 -4.18
CA ALA A 172 2.78 -5.77 -3.81
C ALA A 172 1.90 -7.03 -3.73
N VAL A 173 2.01 -7.89 -4.74
CA VAL A 173 1.31 -9.18 -4.79
C VAL A 173 1.78 -10.10 -3.66
N GLY A 174 3.07 -10.11 -3.34
CA GLY A 174 3.62 -10.85 -2.20
C GLY A 174 3.05 -10.39 -0.86
N ILE A 175 2.97 -9.08 -0.62
CA ILE A 175 2.37 -8.49 0.60
C ILE A 175 0.89 -8.86 0.67
N TYR A 176 0.13 -8.66 -0.41
CA TYR A 176 -1.28 -9.05 -0.49
C TYR A 176 -1.49 -10.53 -0.15
N SER A 177 -0.65 -11.41 -0.72
CA SER A 177 -0.72 -12.85 -0.48
C SER A 177 -0.40 -13.21 0.97
N LEU A 178 0.64 -12.60 1.56
CA LEU A 178 1.02 -12.80 2.96
C LEU A 178 -0.08 -12.37 3.93
N LEU A 179 -0.68 -11.20 3.70
CA LEU A 179 -1.78 -10.67 4.53
C LEU A 179 -3.01 -11.59 4.44
N THR A 180 -3.42 -11.93 3.22
CA THR A 180 -4.59 -12.79 2.96
C THR A 180 -4.38 -14.18 3.56
N TRP A 181 -3.20 -14.78 3.36
CA TRP A 181 -2.86 -16.07 3.95
C TRP A 181 -2.89 -16.04 5.48
N THR A 182 -2.31 -15.01 6.09
CA THR A 182 -2.30 -14.86 7.55
C THR A 182 -3.71 -14.68 8.11
N ALA A 183 -4.56 -13.90 7.43
CA ALA A 183 -5.95 -13.70 7.82
C ALA A 183 -6.78 -14.99 7.72
N MET A 184 -6.61 -15.76 6.62
CA MET A 184 -7.28 -17.05 6.44
C MET A 184 -6.85 -18.07 7.49
N ASP A 185 -5.55 -18.18 7.78
CA ASP A 185 -5.01 -19.07 8.81
C ASP A 185 -5.57 -18.73 10.19
N LEU A 186 -5.68 -17.44 10.55
CA LEU A 186 -6.30 -17.02 11.80
C LEU A 186 -7.79 -17.40 11.89
N LEU A 187 -8.56 -17.25 10.82
CA LEU A 187 -9.96 -17.67 10.79
C LEU A 187 -10.10 -19.19 10.94
N GLN A 188 -9.24 -19.96 10.29
CA GLN A 188 -9.25 -21.44 10.39
C GLN A 188 -8.91 -21.89 11.82
N ARG A 189 -7.87 -21.30 12.43
CA ARG A 189 -7.52 -21.57 13.84
C ARG A 189 -8.66 -21.20 14.80
N GLY A 190 -9.31 -20.06 14.59
CA GLY A 190 -10.46 -19.64 15.38
C GLY A 190 -11.64 -20.61 15.27
N ARG A 191 -11.96 -21.06 14.05
CA ARG A 191 -13.02 -22.07 13.81
C ARG A 191 -12.70 -23.39 14.50
N ALA A 192 -11.46 -23.88 14.39
CA ALA A 192 -11.03 -25.11 15.03
C ALA A 192 -11.11 -25.05 16.57
N GLN A 193 -10.77 -23.90 17.16
CA GLN A 193 -10.91 -23.67 18.61
C GLN A 193 -12.37 -23.70 19.07
N VAL A 194 -13.28 -23.05 18.33
CA VAL A 194 -14.72 -23.07 18.62
C VAL A 194 -15.28 -24.49 18.50
N ALA A 195 -14.93 -25.22 17.45
CA ALA A 195 -15.36 -26.61 17.26
C ALA A 195 -14.87 -27.52 18.39
N LYS A 196 -13.59 -27.40 18.79
CA LYS A 196 -13.01 -28.16 19.91
C LYS A 196 -13.72 -27.86 21.24
N ALA A 197 -14.02 -26.59 21.51
CA ALA A 197 -14.74 -26.18 22.72
C ALA A 197 -16.17 -26.74 22.75
N ALA A 198 -16.88 -26.71 21.61
CA ALA A 198 -18.21 -27.29 21.48
C ALA A 198 -18.20 -28.81 21.69
N ALA A 199 -17.23 -29.52 21.10
CA ALA A 199 -17.07 -30.96 21.29
C ALA A 199 -16.80 -31.33 22.75
N ALA A 200 -15.91 -30.59 23.44
CA ALA A 200 -15.63 -30.82 24.86
C ALA A 200 -16.86 -30.58 25.75
N ALA A 201 -17.69 -29.58 25.43
CA ALA A 201 -18.94 -29.31 26.16
C ALA A 201 -20.04 -30.35 25.89
N ALA A 202 -19.99 -31.04 24.74
CA ALA A 202 -20.95 -32.08 24.35
C ALA A 202 -20.63 -33.47 24.94
N THR A 203 -19.46 -33.65 25.55
CA THR A 203 -19.09 -34.82 26.37
C THR A 203 -19.13 -34.46 27.86
N PRO A 204 -20.31 -34.46 28.51
CA PRO A 204 -20.38 -34.40 29.95
C PRO A 204 -20.06 -35.81 30.50
N ASP A 205 -18.91 -35.92 31.17
CA ASP A 205 -18.43 -37.08 31.93
C ASP A 205 -18.07 -38.36 31.14
N ALA A 206 -16.77 -38.65 31.09
CA ALA A 206 -16.18 -39.99 31.00
C ALA A 206 -15.26 -40.18 32.22
#